data_AF-A0A817Q5Y7-F1
#
_entry.id   AF-A0A817Q5Y7-F1
#
_cell.length_a   1.000
_cell.length_b   1.000
_cell.length_c   1.000
_cell.angle_alpha   90.00
_cell.angle_beta   90.00
_cell.angle_gamma   90.00
#
_symmetry.space_group_name_H-M   'P 1'
#
loop_
_entity.id
_entity.type
_entity.pdbx_description
1 polymer ?
#
loop_
_entity_poly.entity_id
_entity_poly.type
_entity_poly.pdbx_seq_one_letter_code
_entity_poly.pdbx_strand_id
1 'polypeptide(L)'
;MSAIDEIYFLMRLCPRMAYLKVDFINDMDIELFIRNILKKINKDRNQYLRSLCIRNPTASDEIIQKLEEMIYQGQLLNHFTITSVDDNIYLQWK
;
A
#
# COMPACT_ATOMS: atom_id res chain seq x y z
N MET A 1 -7.59 -11.49 -13.82
CA MET A 1 -6.61 -10.50 -13.32
C MET A 1 -6.74 -10.51 -11.80
N SER A 2 -5.64 -10.47 -11.03
CA SER A 2 -5.78 -10.42 -9.57
C SER A 2 -6.17 -9.01 -9.12
N ALA A 3 -6.79 -8.86 -7.95
CA ALA A 3 -7.08 -7.53 -7.38
C ALA A 3 -5.82 -6.68 -7.22
N ILE A 4 -4.67 -7.31 -6.94
CA ILE A 4 -3.36 -6.65 -6.88
C ILE A 4 -2.96 -6.09 -8.25
N ASP A 5 -3.18 -6.85 -9.33
CA ASP A 5 -2.85 -6.40 -10.69
C ASP A 5 -3.74 -5.23 -11.13
N GLU A 6 -5.03 -5.25 -10.77
CA GLU A 6 -5.98 -4.17 -11.03
C GLU A 6 -5.59 -2.87 -10.32
N ILE A 7 -5.32 -2.96 -9.02
CA ILE A 7 -4.90 -1.80 -8.21
C ILE A 7 -3.57 -1.26 -8.73
N TYR A 8 -2.60 -2.13 -8.99
CA TYR A 8 -1.31 -1.73 -9.54
C TYR A 8 -1.45 -1.05 -10.91
N PHE A 9 -2.34 -1.56 -11.77
CA PHE A 9 -2.64 -0.95 -13.06
C PHE A 9 -3.24 0.46 -12.90
N LEU A 10 -4.22 0.62 -12.01
CA LEU A 10 -4.82 1.93 -11.71
C LEU A 10 -3.79 2.93 -11.16
N MET A 11 -2.88 2.49 -10.29
CA MET A 11 -1.79 3.32 -9.77
C MET A 11 -0.85 3.83 -10.86
N ARG A 12 -0.75 3.14 -12.02
CA ARG A 12 0.08 3.55 -13.16
C ARG A 12 -0.63 4.47 -14.14
N LEU A 13 -1.94 4.35 -14.31
CA LEU A 13 -2.66 4.99 -15.40
C LEU A 13 -3.08 6.44 -15.16
N CYS A 14 -3.12 6.89 -13.91
CA CYS A 14 -3.75 8.17 -13.54
C CYS A 14 -2.71 9.24 -13.16
N PRO A 15 -2.05 9.91 -14.13
CA PRO A 15 -0.96 10.84 -13.85
C PRO A 15 -1.40 12.13 -13.14
N ARG A 16 -2.69 12.39 -12.96
CA ARG A 16 -3.17 13.57 -12.22
C ARG A 16 -3.73 13.25 -10.83
N MET A 17 -3.75 11.98 -10.45
CA MET A 17 -4.31 11.52 -9.19
C MET A 17 -3.23 11.54 -8.10
N ALA A 18 -3.49 12.21 -6.98
CA ALA A 18 -2.52 12.33 -5.88
C ALA A 18 -2.30 10.98 -5.17
N TYR A 19 -3.39 10.25 -4.91
CA TYR A 19 -3.37 8.90 -4.36
C TYR A 19 -4.57 8.10 -4.84
N LEU A 20 -4.44 6.78 -4.85
CA LEU A 20 -5.54 5.84 -5.02
C LEU A 20 -6.10 5.45 -3.66
N LYS A 21 -7.37 5.76 -3.42
CA LYS A 21 -8.06 5.32 -2.21
C LYS A 21 -8.74 3.98 -2.46
N VAL A 22 -8.46 3.01 -1.61
CA VAL A 22 -9.09 1.70 -1.59
C VAL A 22 -9.75 1.53 -0.23
N ASP A 23 -11.05 1.28 -0.24
CA ASP A 23 -11.78 0.94 0.99
C ASP A 23 -11.55 -0.55 1.30
N PHE A 24 -10.94 -0.80 2.45
CA PHE A 24 -10.67 -2.14 2.96
C PHE A 24 -11.81 -2.51 3.91
N ILE A 25 -12.73 -3.36 3.43
CA ILE A 25 -13.89 -3.83 4.18
C ILE A 25 -13.52 -5.20 4.80
N ASN A 26 -14.03 -5.46 6.01
CA ASN A 26 -13.69 -6.55 6.93
C ASN A 26 -13.39 -7.93 6.29
N ASP A 27 -12.50 -8.68 6.94
CA ASP A 27 -11.96 -10.03 6.62
C ASP A 27 -10.81 -10.13 5.60
N MET A 28 -10.32 -9.01 5.05
CA MET A 28 -9.08 -9.04 4.26
C MET A 28 -7.82 -8.93 5.12
N ASP A 29 -6.84 -9.78 4.84
CA ASP A 29 -5.49 -9.71 5.41
C ASP A 29 -4.72 -8.53 4.80
N ILE A 30 -4.73 -7.40 5.52
CA ILE A 30 -4.06 -6.17 5.11
C ILE A 30 -2.54 -6.33 5.01
N GLU A 31 -1.94 -7.19 5.84
CA GLU A 31 -0.52 -7.47 5.78
C GLU A 31 -0.19 -8.16 4.46
N LEU A 32 -0.92 -9.23 4.12
CA LEU A 32 -0.73 -9.96 2.87
C LEU A 32 -0.96 -9.04 1.65
N PHE A 33 -1.98 -8.18 1.72
CA PHE A 33 -2.27 -7.21 0.67
C PHE A 33 -1.11 -6.23 0.45
N ILE A 34 -0.66 -5.56 1.52
CA ILE A 34 0.45 -4.59 1.45
C ILE A 34 1.75 -5.29 1.01
N ARG A 35 2.00 -6.50 1.49
CA ARG A 35 3.15 -7.31 1.05
C ARG A 35 3.14 -7.55 -0.45
N ASN A 36 2.00 -7.95 -0.99
CA ASN A 36 1.88 -8.31 -2.41
C ASN A 36 1.98 -7.07 -3.31
N ILE A 37 1.36 -5.95 -2.93
CA ILE A 37 1.47 -4.71 -3.72
C ILE A 37 2.92 -4.19 -3.72
N LEU A 38 3.60 -4.19 -2.56
CA LEU A 38 5.00 -3.76 -2.47
C LEU A 38 5.95 -4.67 -3.26
N LYS A 39 5.75 -6.00 -3.19
CA LYS A 39 6.52 -6.95 -4.02
C LYS A 39 6.33 -6.69 -5.51
N LYS A 40 5.10 -6.42 -5.95
CA LYS A 40 4.80 -6.13 -7.35
C LYS A 40 5.51 -4.85 -7.82
N ILE A 41 5.49 -3.82 -6.98
CA ILE A 41 6.11 -2.53 -7.24
C ILE A 41 7.64 -2.64 -7.32
N ASN A 42 8.25 -3.30 -6.33
CA ASN A 42 9.70 -3.54 -6.32
C ASN A 42 10.19 -4.34 -7.52
N LYS A 43 9.39 -5.32 -7.97
CA LYS A 43 9.71 -6.12 -9.15
C LYS A 43 9.71 -5.30 -10.43
N ASP A 44 8.72 -4.43 -10.61
CA ASP A 44 8.57 -3.63 -11.83
C ASP A 44 9.48 -2.41 -11.87
N ARG A 45 10.11 -2.02 -10.74
CA ARG A 45 11.03 -0.87 -10.60
C ARG A 45 10.46 0.45 -11.14
N ASN A 46 9.14 0.58 -11.18
CA ASN A 46 8.48 1.76 -11.71
C ASN A 46 8.52 2.89 -10.67
N GLN A 47 9.22 3.97 -10.99
CA GLN A 47 9.36 5.14 -10.14
C GLN A 47 8.15 6.09 -10.21
N TYR A 48 7.24 5.88 -11.16
CA TYR A 48 6.09 6.77 -11.42
C TYR A 48 4.77 6.15 -10.94
N LEU A 49 4.73 5.73 -9.68
CA LEU A 49 3.52 5.21 -9.06
C LEU A 49 2.83 6.29 -8.24
N ARG A 50 1.50 6.24 -8.17
CA ARG A 50 0.70 7.09 -7.26
C ARG A 50 0.61 6.48 -5.88
N SER A 51 0.62 7.33 -4.86
CA SER A 51 0.52 6.89 -3.47
C SER A 51 -0.77 6.06 -3.27
N LEU A 52 -0.73 5.06 -2.40
CA LEU A 52 -1.89 4.23 -2.09
C LEU A 52 -2.43 4.65 -0.72
N CYS A 53 -3.73 4.90 -0.63
CA CYS A 53 -4.45 5.16 0.61
C CYS A 53 -5.39 3.99 0.85
N ILE A 54 -5.23 3.31 1.98
CA ILE A 54 -6.03 2.15 2.34
C ILE A 54 -6.86 2.58 3.54
N ARG A 55 -8.18 2.68 3.38
CA ARG A 55 -9.06 2.91 4.52
C ARG A 55 -9.29 1.58 5.23
N ASN A 56 -8.80 1.44 6.45
CA ASN A 56 -9.07 0.32 7.31
C ASN A 56 -9.68 0.83 8.63
N PRO A 57 -11.00 0.73 8.82
CA PRO A 57 -11.69 1.16 10.04
C PRO A 57 -11.24 0.42 11.32
N THR A 58 -10.50 -0.68 11.16
CA THR A 58 -9.95 -1.46 12.26
C THR A 58 -8.44 -1.25 12.45
N ALA A 59 -7.85 -0.28 11.73
CA ALA A 59 -6.44 0.05 11.86
C ALA A 59 -6.15 0.57 13.27
N SER A 60 -5.62 -0.31 14.11
CA SER A 60 -5.00 0.03 15.38
C SER A 60 -3.51 0.29 15.19
N ASP A 61 -2.88 0.94 16.17
CA ASP A 61 -1.42 1.11 16.21
C ASP A 61 -0.67 -0.22 16.09
N GLU A 62 -1.25 -1.31 16.59
CA GLU A 62 -0.68 -2.66 16.47
C GLU A 62 -0.58 -3.12 15.00
N ILE A 63 -1.60 -2.84 14.18
CA ILE A 63 -1.58 -3.18 12.75
C ILE A 63 -0.50 -2.35 12.05
N ILE A 64 -0.37 -1.06 12.40
CA ILE A 64 0.66 -0.20 11.82
C ILE A 64 2.06 -0.72 12.15
N GLN A 65 2.31 -1.05 13.42
CA GLN A 65 3.60 -1.58 13.84
C GLN A 65 3.92 -2.91 13.13
N LYS A 66 2.95 -3.82 13.00
CA LYS A 66 3.13 -5.07 12.24
C LYS A 66 3.49 -4.82 10.79
N LEU A 67 2.85 -3.84 10.15
CA LEU A 67 3.16 -3.47 8.76
C LEU A 67 4.57 -2.91 8.65
N GLU A 68 4.99 -2.01 9.56
CA GLU A 68 6.35 -1.46 9.58
C GLU A 68 7.41 -2.56 9.77
N GLU A 69 7.20 -3.46 10.71
CA GLU A 69 8.09 -4.61 10.96
C GLU A 69 8.17 -5.53 9.73
N MET A 70 7.04 -5.89 9.15
CA MET A 70 6.95 -6.69 7.94
C MET A 70 7.74 -6.08 6.78
N ILE A 71 7.56 -4.77 6.60
CA ILE A 71 8.17 -3.98 5.54
C ILE A 71 9.70 -3.94 5.72
N TYR A 72 10.15 -3.67 6.94
CA TYR A 72 11.56 -3.57 7.30
C TYR A 72 12.26 -4.92 7.14
N GLN A 73 11.72 -5.98 7.76
CA GLN A 73 12.27 -7.33 7.70
C GLN A 73 12.27 -7.89 6.27
N GLY A 74 11.21 -7.61 5.51
CA GLY A 74 11.09 -8.06 4.12
C GLY A 74 11.96 -7.27 3.13
N GLN A 75 12.70 -6.25 3.58
CA GLN A 75 13.43 -5.29 2.73
C GLN A 75 12.56 -4.77 1.58
N LEU A 76 11.28 -4.54 1.86
CA LEU A 76 10.31 -4.13 0.85
C LEU A 76 10.41 -2.61 0.56
N LEU A 77 11.13 -1.86 1.40
CA LEU A 77 11.39 -0.42 1.32
C LEU A 77 12.53 -0.06 0.36
N ASN A 78 12.20 0.21 -0.89
CA ASN A 78 13.03 1.06 -1.73
C ASN A 78 12.15 2.22 -2.21
N HIS A 79 12.24 3.39 -1.57
CA HIS A 79 11.55 4.65 -1.92
C HIS A 79 10.08 4.81 -1.49
N PHE A 80 9.71 4.40 -0.27
CA PHE A 80 8.39 4.73 0.27
C PHE A 80 8.40 5.17 1.74
N THR A 81 7.28 5.75 2.16
CA THR A 81 6.92 6.07 3.55
C THR A 81 5.53 5.50 3.85
N ILE A 82 5.34 4.91 5.04
CA ILE A 82 4.03 4.50 5.53
C ILE A 82 3.60 5.45 6.65
N THR A 83 2.35 5.91 6.62
CA THR A 83 1.77 6.77 7.67
C THR A 83 0.30 6.41 7.91
N SER A 84 -0.22 6.66 9.10
CA SER A 84 -1.63 6.45 9.45
C SER A 84 -2.30 7.75 9.91
N VAL A 85 -3.51 8.03 9.41
CA VAL A 85 -4.36 9.17 9.81
C VAL A 85 -5.84 8.79 9.67
N ASP A 86 -6.62 8.94 10.74
CA ASP A 86 -8.09 8.79 10.77
C ASP A 86 -8.60 7.56 10.00
N ASP A 87 -8.20 6.36 10.44
CA ASP A 87 -8.50 5.04 9.81
C ASP A 87 -7.89 4.82 8.42
N ASN A 88 -7.02 5.69 7.94
CA ASN A 88 -6.37 5.55 6.64
C ASN A 88 -4.88 5.26 6.80
N ILE A 89 -4.38 4.28 6.03
CA ILE A 89 -2.97 3.95 5.90
C ILE A 89 -2.50 4.46 4.55
N TYR A 90 -1.50 5.32 4.54
CA TYR A 90 -0.92 5.90 3.34
C TYR A 90 0.43 5.24 3.04
N LEU A 91 0.59 4.74 1.83
CA LEU A 91 1.86 4.33 1.24
C LEU A 91 2.27 5.41 0.23
N GLN A 92 3.26 6.20 0.58
CA GLN A 92 3.71 7.37 -0.18
C GLN A 92 5.08 7.14 -0.81
N TRP A 93 5.21 7.42 -2.10
CA TRP A 93 6.48 7.30 -2.84
C TRP A 93 7.38 8.51 -2.56
N LYS A 94 8.69 8.28 -2.39
CA LYS A 94 9.72 9.32 -2.25
C LYS A 94 10.31 9.72 -3.59
#